data_AF-A0A8X6PSR6-F1
#
_entry.id   AF-A0A8X6PSR6-F1
#
_cell.length_a   1.000
_cell.length_b   1.000
_cell.length_c   1.000
_cell.angle_alpha   90.00
_cell.angle_beta   90.00
_cell.angle_gamma   90.00
#
_symmetry.space_group_name_H-M   'P 1'
#
loop_
_entity.id
_entity.type
_entity.pdbx_description
1 polymer ?
#
loop_
_entity_poly.entity_id
_entity_poly.type
_entity_poly.pdbx_seq_one_letter_code
_entity_poly.pdbx_strand_id
1 'polypeptide(L)'
;MLLKTKVAIELFTDYDMLLFIENGVRGGISQCCNRYAIDNNKYMSNFNPDDEIKYLMYLDANNLYGYAMSKYLPLKDFVWSDNNLTTQDILNLSDESDVGYILEVDLDYPPICMTNIQIFPLPLKINPHLIVKNLDF
;
A
#
# COMPACT_ATOMS: atom_id res chain seq x y z
N MET A 1 21.57 -1.75 -4.89
CA MET A 1 21.22 -2.39 -3.61
C MET A 1 21.67 -3.85 -3.63
N LEU A 2 21.01 -4.76 -4.37
CA LEU A 2 21.32 -6.20 -4.41
C LEU A 2 22.79 -6.55 -4.73
N LEU A 3 23.39 -5.94 -5.77
CA LEU A 3 24.79 -6.17 -6.12
C LEU A 3 25.78 -5.80 -4.99
N LYS A 4 25.42 -4.81 -4.16
CA LYS A 4 26.25 -4.31 -3.06
C LYS A 4 26.02 -5.11 -1.78
N THR A 5 24.78 -5.45 -1.48
CA THR A 5 24.39 -6.22 -0.29
C THR A 5 24.63 -7.72 -0.46
N LYS A 6 24.76 -8.21 -1.71
CA LYS A 6 24.87 -9.64 -2.06
C LYS A 6 23.68 -10.47 -1.57
N VAL A 7 22.55 -9.83 -1.31
CA VAL A 7 21.30 -10.49 -0.97
C VAL A 7 20.85 -11.32 -2.16
N ALA A 8 20.53 -12.59 -1.91
CA ALA A 8 19.95 -13.50 -2.89
C ALA A 8 18.43 -13.54 -2.69
N ILE A 9 17.69 -13.43 -3.81
CA ILE A 9 16.23 -13.54 -3.83
C ILE A 9 15.89 -14.96 -4.26
N GLU A 10 15.04 -15.63 -3.49
CA GLU A 10 14.48 -16.93 -3.85
C GLU A 10 13.54 -16.78 -5.05
N LEU A 11 13.58 -17.75 -5.96
CA LEU A 11 12.66 -17.82 -7.08
C LEU A 11 11.42 -18.62 -6.66
N PHE A 12 10.24 -18.12 -7.01
CA PHE A 12 9.02 -18.92 -6.88
C PHE A 12 9.14 -20.18 -7.75
N THR A 13 8.97 -21.33 -7.11
CA THR A 13 8.96 -22.64 -7.78
C THR A 13 7.54 -23.20 -7.91
N ASP A 14 6.62 -22.72 -7.09
CA ASP A 14 5.19 -23.01 -7.15
C ASP A 14 4.50 -22.03 -8.12
N TYR A 15 3.78 -22.59 -9.09
CA TYR A 15 3.03 -21.83 -10.09
C TYR A 15 1.92 -20.98 -9.46
N ASP A 16 1.23 -21.51 -8.45
CA ASP A 16 0.09 -20.82 -7.83
C ASP A 16 0.59 -19.61 -7.01
N MET A 17 1.76 -19.72 -6.37
CA MET A 17 2.38 -18.60 -5.64
C MET A 17 2.75 -17.47 -6.60
N LEU A 18 3.36 -17.83 -7.73
CA LEU A 18 3.74 -16.86 -8.76
C LEU A 18 2.50 -16.10 -9.26
N LEU A 19 1.46 -16.84 -9.63
CA LEU A 19 0.22 -16.26 -10.14
C LEU A 19 -0.46 -15.35 -9.11
N PHE A 20 -0.47 -15.76 -7.83
CA PHE A 20 -0.99 -14.95 -6.73
C PHE A 20 -0.25 -13.61 -6.61
N ILE A 21 1.09 -13.64 -6.61
CA ILE A 21 1.91 -12.42 -6.52
C ILE A 21 1.69 -11.53 -7.75
N GLU A 22 1.75 -12.09 -8.97
CA GLU A 22 1.52 -11.34 -10.20
C GLU A 22 0.14 -10.66 -10.22
N ASN A 23 -0.89 -11.37 -9.77
CA ASN A 23 -2.25 -10.82 -9.62
C ASN A 23 -2.35 -9.74 -8.54
N GLY A 24 -1.43 -9.70 -7.58
CA GLY A 24 -1.33 -8.68 -6.55
C GLY A 24 -0.53 -7.43 -6.95
N VAL A 25 0.33 -7.52 -7.99
CA VAL A 25 1.16 -6.38 -8.42
C VAL A 25 0.29 -5.25 -8.98
N ARG A 26 0.49 -4.03 -8.47
CA ARG A 26 -0.16 -2.81 -8.94
C ARG A 26 0.89 -1.73 -9.25
N GLY A 27 0.54 -0.81 -10.14
CA GLY A 27 1.35 0.36 -10.45
C GLY A 27 1.21 1.47 -9.39
N GLY A 28 1.69 2.66 -9.74
CA GLY A 28 1.50 3.85 -8.90
C GLY A 28 0.03 4.23 -8.75
N ILE A 29 -0.33 4.76 -7.59
CA ILE A 29 -1.67 5.29 -7.34
C ILE A 29 -1.79 6.66 -8.03
N SER A 30 -2.78 6.80 -8.91
CA SER A 30 -3.15 8.08 -9.52
C SER A 30 -4.63 8.33 -9.30
N GLN A 31 -4.95 9.40 -8.59
CA GLN A 31 -6.32 9.70 -8.18
C GLN A 31 -6.56 11.21 -8.10
N CYS A 32 -7.79 11.61 -8.46
CA CYS A 32 -8.29 12.98 -8.30
C CYS A 32 -9.58 12.96 -7.47
N CYS A 33 -9.47 13.16 -6.15
CA CYS A 33 -10.64 13.17 -5.26
C CYS A 33 -11.45 14.46 -5.34
N ASN A 34 -10.78 15.58 -5.64
CA ASN A 34 -11.42 16.85 -5.91
C ASN A 34 -10.91 17.39 -7.25
N ARG A 35 -11.82 17.60 -8.20
CA ARG A 35 -11.48 18.06 -9.56
C ARG A 35 -10.97 19.50 -9.58
N TYR A 36 -11.45 20.33 -8.65
CA TYR A 36 -11.16 21.76 -8.66
C TYR A 36 -11.12 22.33 -7.25
N ALA A 37 -10.05 23.05 -6.94
CA ALA A 37 -9.89 23.80 -5.71
C ALA A 37 -9.26 25.14 -6.03
N ILE A 38 -9.73 26.19 -5.35
CA ILE A 38 -9.13 27.52 -5.37
C ILE A 38 -8.69 27.82 -3.94
N ASP A 39 -7.50 28.37 -3.78
CA ASP A 39 -7.06 28.91 -2.50
C ASP A 39 -7.76 30.24 -2.17
N ASN A 40 -7.80 30.56 -0.90
CA ASN A 40 -8.15 31.89 -0.40
C ASN A 40 -7.15 32.22 0.70
N ASN A 41 -5.92 32.42 0.26
CA ASN A 41 -4.77 32.61 1.13
C ASN A 41 -4.51 34.10 1.33
N LYS A 42 -4.33 34.53 2.59
CA LYS A 42 -4.07 35.93 2.99
C LYS A 42 -2.87 36.58 2.31
N TYR A 43 -1.94 35.78 1.78
CA TYR A 43 -0.75 36.28 1.09
C TYR A 43 -0.95 36.49 -0.42
N MET A 44 -2.14 36.16 -0.95
CA MET A 44 -2.47 36.30 -2.37
C MET A 44 -3.18 37.62 -2.65
N SER A 45 -3.00 38.16 -3.85
CA SER A 45 -3.55 39.46 -4.28
C SER A 45 -5.08 39.46 -4.42
N ASN A 46 -5.69 38.29 -4.58
CA ASN A 46 -7.13 38.07 -4.71
C ASN A 46 -7.79 37.57 -3.41
N PHE A 47 -7.14 37.73 -2.25
CA PHE A 47 -7.70 37.32 -0.96
C PHE A 47 -9.02 38.06 -0.67
N ASN A 48 -10.04 37.30 -0.28
CA ASN A 48 -11.31 37.85 0.18
C ASN A 48 -11.48 37.57 1.69
N PRO A 49 -11.56 38.61 2.55
CA PRO A 49 -11.75 38.44 3.99
C PRO A 49 -13.12 37.88 4.38
N ASP A 50 -14.11 37.96 3.48
CA ASP A 50 -15.46 37.44 3.72
C ASP A 50 -15.57 35.92 3.44
N ASP A 51 -14.61 35.36 2.70
CA ASP A 51 -14.54 33.94 2.38
C ASP A 51 -13.68 33.16 3.37
N GLU A 52 -13.92 31.85 3.48
CA GLU A 52 -13.11 30.95 4.30
C GLU A 52 -11.64 30.95 3.84
N ILE A 53 -10.70 31.02 4.78
CA ILE A 53 -9.26 30.98 4.49
C ILE A 53 -8.86 29.58 4.05
N LYS A 54 -8.31 29.44 2.85
CA LYS A 54 -7.91 28.16 2.24
C LYS A 54 -6.49 28.21 1.72
N TYR A 55 -5.73 27.15 1.97
CA TYR A 55 -4.36 26.97 1.45
C TYR A 55 -4.31 25.73 0.57
N LEU A 56 -3.53 25.80 -0.50
CA LEU A 56 -3.17 24.65 -1.33
C LEU A 56 -1.75 24.20 -0.98
N MET A 57 -1.55 22.89 -0.90
CA MET A 57 -0.27 22.28 -0.59
C MET A 57 0.08 21.28 -1.69
N TYR A 58 1.33 21.33 -2.15
CA TYR A 58 1.91 20.34 -3.04
C TYR A 58 3.02 19.60 -2.31
N LEU A 59 2.89 18.28 -2.22
CA LEU A 59 3.87 17.39 -1.59
C LEU A 59 4.40 16.42 -2.63
N ASP A 60 5.72 16.26 -2.65
CA ASP A 60 6.41 15.33 -3.54
C ASP A 60 7.46 14.54 -2.75
N ALA A 61 7.47 13.22 -2.95
CA ALA A 61 8.38 12.33 -2.26
C ALA A 61 9.66 12.13 -3.08
N ASN A 62 10.78 12.63 -2.56
CA ASN A 62 12.09 12.40 -3.16
C ASN A 62 12.44 10.91 -3.12
N ASN A 63 12.62 10.28 -4.29
CA ASN A 63 13.01 8.87 -4.43
C ASN A 63 12.06 7.89 -3.70
N LEU A 64 10.77 7.98 -3.98
CA LEU A 64 9.72 7.13 -3.36
C LEU A 64 10.04 5.63 -3.41
N TYR A 65 10.41 5.10 -4.58
CA TYR A 65 10.78 3.68 -4.71
C TYR A 65 12.06 3.33 -3.96
N GLY A 66 13.05 4.23 -3.90
CA GLY A 66 14.26 4.01 -3.11
C GLY A 66 13.98 3.94 -1.61
N TYR A 67 13.07 4.77 -1.11
CA TYR A 67 12.59 4.70 0.27
C TYR A 67 11.82 3.40 0.53
N ALA A 68 10.93 2.98 -0.38
CA ALA A 68 10.22 1.71 -0.27
C ALA A 68 11.20 0.51 -0.27
N MET A 69 12.24 0.57 -1.11
CA MET A 69 13.30 -0.44 -1.14
C MET A 69 14.16 -0.48 0.12
N SER A 70 14.17 0.55 0.95
CA SER A 70 14.88 0.53 2.24
C SER A 70 14.03 -0.03 3.40
N LYS A 71 12.82 -0.52 3.12
CA LYS A 71 11.96 -1.18 4.10
C LYS A 71 12.18 -2.69 4.08
N TYR A 72 11.57 -3.39 5.05
CA TYR A 72 11.54 -4.85 5.10
C TYR A 72 10.81 -5.37 3.85
N LEU A 73 11.51 -6.17 3.05
CA LEU A 73 11.04 -6.65 1.74
C LEU A 73 11.11 -8.16 1.64
N PRO A 74 10.27 -8.77 0.78
CA PRO A 74 10.29 -10.20 0.56
C PRO A 74 11.42 -10.73 -0.28
N LEU A 75 12.14 -11.69 0.30
CA LEU A 75 13.39 -12.21 -0.24
C LEU A 75 13.39 -13.73 -0.40
N LYS A 76 12.93 -14.51 0.58
CA LYS A 76 13.05 -15.97 0.60
C LYS A 76 12.20 -16.63 1.69
N ASP A 77 12.15 -17.96 1.68
CA ASP A 77 11.37 -18.83 2.56
C ASP A 77 9.85 -18.67 2.36
N PHE A 78 9.45 -18.55 1.08
CA PHE A 78 8.04 -18.42 0.68
C PHE A 78 7.28 -19.73 0.95
N VAL A 79 6.19 -19.64 1.72
CA VAL A 79 5.38 -20.81 2.10
C VAL A 79 3.90 -20.43 2.20
N TRP A 80 3.02 -21.20 1.58
CA TRP A 80 1.60 -21.18 1.95
C TRP A 80 1.50 -21.47 3.44
N SER A 81 0.66 -20.75 4.17
CA SER A 81 0.41 -21.08 5.57
C SER A 81 -1.07 -21.29 5.82
N ASP A 82 -1.34 -22.37 6.54
CA ASP A 82 -2.68 -22.81 6.95
C ASP A 82 -3.18 -22.08 8.21
N ASN A 83 -2.42 -21.10 8.72
CA ASN A 83 -2.80 -20.35 9.90
C ASN A 83 -4.02 -19.46 9.64
N ASN A 84 -5.11 -19.74 10.33
CA ASN A 84 -6.27 -18.86 10.38
C ASN A 84 -5.98 -17.67 11.31
N LEU A 85 -5.45 -16.59 10.75
CA LEU A 85 -5.27 -15.33 11.47
C LEU A 85 -6.64 -14.64 11.66
N THR A 86 -6.89 -14.12 12.86
CA THR A 86 -8.06 -13.26 13.10
C THR A 86 -7.75 -11.82 12.67
N THR A 87 -8.79 -11.01 12.52
CA THR A 87 -8.62 -9.57 12.23
C THR A 87 -7.76 -8.87 13.29
N GLN A 88 -7.88 -9.27 14.56
CA GLN A 88 -7.06 -8.70 15.62
C GLN A 88 -5.59 -9.08 15.50
N ASP A 89 -5.30 -10.32 15.07
CA ASP A 89 -3.93 -10.75 14.83
C ASP A 89 -3.30 -9.93 13.70
N ILE A 90 -4.03 -9.75 12.60
CA ILE A 90 -3.59 -8.97 11.42
C ILE A 90 -3.28 -7.52 11.81
N LEU A 91 -4.16 -6.87 12.57
CA LEU A 91 -4.00 -5.47 12.98
C LEU A 91 -2.85 -5.25 13.98
N ASN A 92 -2.40 -6.31 14.66
CA ASN A 92 -1.33 -6.25 15.66
C ASN A 92 0.02 -6.74 15.11
N LEU A 93 0.12 -7.07 13.81
CA LEU A 93 1.39 -7.43 13.19
C LEU A 93 2.37 -6.27 13.25
N SER A 94 3.64 -6.56 13.51
CA SER A 94 4.71 -5.58 13.49
C SER A 94 5.24 -5.38 12.07
N ASP A 95 5.41 -4.13 11.66
CA ASP A 95 6.04 -3.76 10.37
C ASP A 95 7.53 -4.13 10.30
N GLU A 96 8.15 -4.42 11.45
CA GLU A 96 9.57 -4.76 11.59
C GLU A 96 9.76 -6.24 11.97
N SER A 97 8.75 -7.08 11.76
CA SER A 97 8.86 -8.51 12.05
C SER A 97 9.71 -9.24 10.99
N ASP A 98 10.50 -10.21 11.47
CA ASP A 98 11.23 -11.19 10.65
C ASP A 98 10.31 -12.09 9.78
N VAL A 99 8.99 -12.04 10.00
CA VAL A 99 8.01 -12.80 9.23
C VAL A 99 6.96 -11.84 8.67
N GLY A 100 6.89 -11.79 7.34
CA GLY A 100 5.86 -11.06 6.60
C GLY A 100 4.64 -11.92 6.28
N TYR A 101 3.57 -11.25 5.85
CA TYR A 101 2.34 -11.87 5.37
C TYR A 101 1.83 -11.11 4.15
N ILE A 102 1.35 -11.82 3.11
CA ILE A 102 0.70 -11.20 1.95
C ILE A 102 -0.75 -11.67 1.90
N LEU A 103 -1.60 -10.95 2.61
CA LEU A 103 -2.97 -11.38 2.85
C LEU A 103 -3.88 -10.95 1.69
N GLU A 104 -4.57 -11.90 1.10
CA GLU A 104 -5.79 -11.63 0.36
C GLU A 104 -6.98 -11.77 1.31
N VAL A 105 -7.78 -10.72 1.43
CA VAL A 105 -8.88 -10.62 2.40
C VAL A 105 -10.09 -9.96 1.77
N ASP A 106 -11.25 -10.29 2.31
CA ASP A 106 -12.48 -9.57 2.03
C ASP A 106 -12.65 -8.41 3.02
N LEU A 107 -13.08 -7.27 2.50
CA LEU A 107 -13.27 -6.05 3.27
C LEU A 107 -14.73 -5.63 3.27
N ASP A 108 -15.30 -5.50 4.48
CA ASP A 108 -16.61 -4.92 4.68
C ASP A 108 -16.49 -3.41 4.95
N TYR A 109 -17.04 -2.61 4.05
CA TYR A 109 -17.05 -1.15 4.20
C TYR A 109 -18.39 -0.67 4.78
N PRO A 110 -18.38 0.24 5.77
CA PRO A 110 -19.60 0.88 6.22
C PRO A 110 -20.31 1.62 5.06
N PRO A 111 -21.65 1.64 5.01
CA PRO A 111 -22.40 2.24 3.89
C PRO A 111 -22.07 3.72 3.63
N ILE A 112 -21.70 4.46 4.67
CA ILE A 112 -21.35 5.89 4.57
C ILE A 112 -20.07 6.12 3.74
N CYS A 113 -19.19 5.13 3.68
CA CYS A 113 -17.94 5.21 2.94
C CYS A 113 -18.13 4.99 1.43
N MET A 114 -19.18 4.25 1.05
CA MET A 114 -19.38 3.78 -0.33
C MET A 114 -19.53 4.93 -1.33
N THR A 115 -20.12 6.06 -0.94
CA THR A 115 -20.29 7.24 -1.80
C THR A 115 -18.95 7.86 -2.21
N ASN A 116 -17.93 7.79 -1.35
CA ASN A 116 -16.60 8.38 -1.60
C ASN A 116 -15.59 7.36 -2.14
N ILE A 117 -15.88 6.07 -2.05
CA ILE A 117 -14.96 4.99 -2.46
C ILE A 117 -15.01 4.71 -3.97
N GLN A 118 -16.09 5.08 -4.68
CA GLN A 118 -16.21 4.86 -6.14
C GLN A 118 -15.05 5.46 -6.98
N ILE A 119 -14.33 6.44 -6.43
CA ILE A 119 -13.19 7.08 -7.08
C ILE A 119 -11.84 6.45 -6.73
N PHE A 120 -11.79 5.46 -5.83
CA PHE A 120 -10.54 4.78 -5.46
C PHE A 120 -10.40 3.45 -6.25
N PRO A 121 -9.21 3.16 -6.80
CA PRO A 121 -8.91 1.85 -7.36
C PRO A 121 -8.62 0.84 -6.24
N LEU A 122 -9.60 0.60 -5.36
CA LEU A 122 -9.50 -0.43 -4.33
C LEU A 122 -9.80 -1.81 -4.93
N PRO A 123 -9.13 -2.87 -4.44
CA PRO A 123 -9.42 -4.22 -4.88
C PRO A 123 -10.87 -4.61 -4.51
N LEU A 124 -11.68 -4.90 -5.53
CA LEU A 124 -13.02 -5.48 -5.41
C LEU A 124 -12.99 -6.90 -6.01
N LYS A 125 -12.53 -7.91 -5.22
CA LYS A 125 -12.92 -9.36 -5.20
C LYS A 125 -11.82 -10.36 -4.77
N ILE A 126 -12.07 -11.05 -3.63
CA ILE A 126 -12.12 -12.49 -3.22
C ILE A 126 -11.15 -13.59 -3.79
N ASN A 127 -10.22 -14.04 -2.91
CA ASN A 127 -9.44 -15.31 -2.68
C ASN A 127 -8.48 -15.94 -3.74
N PRO A 128 -7.37 -16.66 -3.35
CA PRO A 128 -6.95 -17.16 -2.02
C PRO A 128 -5.55 -16.77 -1.46
N HIS A 129 -5.38 -16.94 -0.13
CA HIS A 129 -4.28 -16.52 0.77
C HIS A 129 -2.86 -17.07 0.53
N LEU A 130 -1.82 -16.21 0.46
CA LEU A 130 -0.38 -16.56 0.51
C LEU A 130 0.32 -15.98 1.75
N ILE A 131 1.33 -16.68 2.25
CA ILE A 131 2.18 -16.20 3.34
C ILE A 131 3.63 -16.16 2.83
N VAL A 132 4.37 -15.13 3.20
CA VAL A 132 5.69 -14.86 2.66
C VAL A 132 6.59 -14.39 3.80
N LYS A 133 7.51 -15.27 4.23
CA LYS A 133 8.53 -14.92 5.23
C LYS A 133 9.59 -14.04 4.60
N ASN A 134 10.15 -13.11 5.39
CA ASN A 134 11.24 -12.23 4.97
C ASN A 134 12.27 -12.14 6.09
N LEU A 135 13.41 -12.84 5.98
CA LEU A 135 14.48 -12.72 6.97
C LEU A 135 15.61 -11.80 6.48
N ASP A 136 15.79 -10.75 7.27
CA ASP A 136 16.99 -9.99 7.70
C ASP A 136 18.13 -9.62 6.74
N PHE A 137 18.62 -8.40 6.97
CA PHE A 137 19.91 -7.87 6.51
C PHE A 137 21.08 -8.40 7.34
#